data_AF-A0A665W599-F1
#
_entry.id   AF-A0A665W599-F1
#
_cell.length_a   1.000
_cell.length_b   1.000
_cell.length_c   1.000
_cell.angle_alpha   90.00
_cell.angle_beta   90.00
_cell.angle_gamma   90.00
#
_symmetry.space_group_name_H-M   'P 1'
#
loop_
_entity.id
_entity.type
_entity.pdbx_description
1 polymer ?
#
loop_
_entity_poly.entity_id
_entity_poly.type
_entity_poly.pdbx_seq_one_letter_code
_entity_poly.pdbx_strand_id
1 'polypeptide(L)'
;RQWNVFLCFQSTQFNQNLTLWEKMGQSAEIHCSHTKGGSYFQMYWYRQLPGETMKQIVYTTTSSKEFFGGFKEEKYSITRPNAESGTFTVKNLEPEDTGWYFCAVSEHSDTDTCES
;
A
#
# COMPACT_ATOMS: atom_id res chain seq x y z
N ARG A 1 17.65 7.42 24.21
CA ARG A 1 16.21 7.05 24.20
C ARG A 1 15.83 6.81 22.75
N GLN A 2 15.45 5.59 22.39
CA GLN A 2 15.14 5.20 21.01
C GLN A 2 13.60 5.16 20.87
N TRP A 3 13.06 5.95 19.96
CA TRP A 3 11.63 6.02 19.68
C TRP A 3 11.28 5.06 18.54
N ASN A 4 10.19 4.32 18.69
CA ASN A 4 9.68 3.37 17.69
C ASN A 4 8.49 4.00 16.94
N VAL A 5 8.35 3.70 15.65
CA VAL A 5 7.22 4.07 14.80
C VAL A 5 6.31 2.85 14.63
N PHE A 6 4.99 3.08 14.69
CA PHE A 6 4.00 2.01 14.67
C PHE A 6 3.23 2.03 13.35
N LEU A 7 3.36 0.96 12.57
CA LEU A 7 2.62 0.79 11.33
C LEU A 7 1.71 -0.43 11.49
N CYS A 8 0.40 -0.21 11.37
CA CYS A 8 -0.56 -1.29 11.45
C CYS A 8 -1.10 -1.59 10.06
N PHE A 9 -0.79 -2.78 9.55
CA PHE A 9 -1.18 -3.21 8.22
C PHE A 9 -2.39 -4.13 8.26
N GLN A 10 -3.42 -3.81 7.48
CA GLN A 10 -4.56 -4.68 7.25
C GLN A 10 -4.52 -5.25 5.83
N SER A 11 -4.37 -6.58 5.75
CA SER A 11 -4.58 -7.34 4.51
C SER A 11 -6.02 -7.86 4.48
N THR A 12 -6.69 -7.73 3.35
CA THR A 12 -8.03 -8.32 3.14
C THR A 12 -7.99 -9.85 3.00
N GLN A 13 -6.80 -10.42 2.78
CA GLN A 13 -6.61 -11.87 2.60
C GLN A 13 -6.42 -12.62 3.93
N PHE A 14 -5.85 -11.95 4.93
CA PHE A 14 -5.58 -12.56 6.24
C PHE A 14 -6.22 -11.67 7.30
N ASN A 15 -7.17 -12.21 8.07
CA ASN A 15 -7.93 -11.48 9.08
C ASN A 15 -7.08 -11.24 10.35
N GLN A 16 -5.88 -10.66 10.18
CA GLN A 16 -4.97 -10.26 11.24
C GLN A 16 -4.28 -8.96 10.83
N ASN A 17 -4.23 -8.01 11.77
CA ASN A 17 -3.45 -6.79 11.61
C ASN A 17 -1.98 -7.12 11.84
N LEU A 18 -1.12 -6.91 10.85
CA LEU A 18 0.32 -6.98 11.10
C LEU A 18 0.76 -5.67 11.73
N THR A 19 1.24 -5.76 12.96
CA THR A 19 1.86 -4.62 13.64
C THR A 19 3.35 -4.65 13.38
N LEU A 20 3.87 -3.64 12.70
CA LEU A 20 5.28 -3.46 12.44
C LEU A 20 5.85 -2.36 13.33
N TRP A 21 6.96 -2.67 14.00
CA TRP A 21 7.69 -1.75 14.87
C TRP A 21 9.06 -1.51 14.25
N GLU A 22 9.27 -0.30 13.76
CA GLU A 22 10.56 0.07 13.19
C GLU A 22 11.13 1.29 13.90
N LYS A 23 12.45 1.38 13.87
CA LYS A 23 13.16 2.51 14.46
C LYS A 23 13.01 3.73 13.57
N MET A 24 12.89 4.90 14.18
CA MET A 24 12.98 6.17 13.43
C MET A 24 14.23 6.19 12.53
N GLY A 25 14.06 6.74 11.33
CA GLY A 25 15.10 6.80 10.30
C GLY A 25 15.36 5.50 9.55
N GLN A 26 14.80 4.35 9.99
CA GLN A 26 14.80 3.12 9.19
C GLN A 26 13.70 3.16 8.13
N SER A 27 13.66 2.13 7.29
CA SER A 27 12.55 1.90 6.36
C SER A 27 11.71 0.74 6.85
N ALA A 28 10.40 0.85 6.67
CA ALA A 28 9.45 -0.23 6.93
C ALA A 28 8.94 -0.80 5.62
N GLU A 29 8.90 -2.14 5.53
CA GLU A 29 8.31 -2.84 4.39
C GLU A 29 6.97 -3.44 4.77
N ILE A 30 5.98 -3.20 3.91
CA ILE A 30 4.63 -3.68 4.04
C ILE A 30 4.35 -4.57 2.84
N HIS A 31 4.19 -5.87 3.10
CA HIS A 31 3.95 -6.86 2.06
C HIS A 31 2.45 -7.13 1.90
N CYS A 32 1.97 -7.12 0.66
CA CYS A 32 0.62 -7.50 0.31
C CYS A 32 0.64 -8.65 -0.70
N SER A 33 -0.19 -9.66 -0.45
CA SER A 33 -0.43 -10.77 -1.36
C SER A 33 -1.93 -11.04 -1.52
N HIS A 34 -2.34 -11.62 -2.64
CA HIS A 34 -3.69 -12.13 -2.86
C HIS A 34 -3.72 -13.42 -3.69
N THR A 35 -4.85 -14.13 -3.62
CA THR A 35 -5.11 -15.40 -4.34
C THR A 35 -6.24 -15.26 -5.36
N LYS A 36 -6.61 -14.02 -5.70
CA LYS A 36 -7.71 -13.71 -6.64
C LYS A 36 -7.38 -14.00 -8.11
N GLY A 37 -6.12 -14.33 -8.44
CA GLY A 37 -5.66 -14.62 -9.79
C GLY A 37 -5.12 -13.39 -10.52
N GLY A 38 -4.45 -13.63 -11.65
CA GLY A 38 -3.69 -12.61 -12.38
C GLY A 38 -4.52 -11.51 -13.03
N SER A 39 -5.85 -11.66 -13.13
CA SER A 39 -6.74 -10.58 -13.59
C SER A 39 -6.88 -9.45 -12.57
N TYR A 40 -6.55 -9.70 -11.30
CA TYR A 40 -6.48 -8.68 -10.25
C TYR A 40 -5.11 -7.98 -10.26
N PHE A 41 -4.74 -7.42 -11.41
CA PHE A 41 -3.40 -6.86 -11.62
C PHE A 41 -3.24 -5.43 -11.06
N GLN A 42 -4.32 -4.78 -10.64
CA GLN A 42 -4.27 -3.46 -10.01
C GLN A 42 -4.08 -3.60 -8.51
N MET A 43 -3.14 -2.84 -7.93
CA MET A 43 -2.97 -2.74 -6.47
C MET A 43 -2.87 -1.30 -6.03
N TYR A 44 -3.56 -1.04 -4.93
CA TYR A 44 -3.74 0.26 -4.33
C TYR A 44 -3.18 0.22 -2.92
N TRP A 45 -2.44 1.26 -2.56
CA TRP A 45 -1.91 1.43 -1.22
C TRP A 45 -2.50 2.67 -0.58
N TYR A 46 -3.01 2.51 0.63
CA TYR A 46 -3.64 3.57 1.39
C TYR A 46 -2.96 3.74 2.74
N ARG A 47 -3.03 4.96 3.28
CA ARG A 47 -2.76 5.21 4.70
C ARG A 47 -3.94 5.91 5.36
N GLN A 48 -4.06 5.69 6.66
CA GLN A 48 -4.93 6.44 7.55
C GLN A 48 -4.14 6.76 8.83
N LEU A 49 -3.74 8.02 8.96
CA LEU A 49 -3.08 8.53 10.16
C LEU A 49 -4.14 8.90 11.22
N PRO A 50 -3.78 8.94 12.52
CA PRO A 50 -4.68 9.40 13.57
C PRO A 50 -5.26 10.78 13.25
N GLY A 51 -6.60 10.89 13.24
CA GLY A 51 -7.30 12.15 12.94
C GLY A 51 -7.42 12.49 11.45
N GLU A 52 -6.90 11.67 10.54
CA GLU A 52 -7.07 11.83 9.09
C GLU A 52 -8.07 10.82 8.51
N THR A 53 -8.71 11.21 7.40
CA THR A 53 -9.41 10.26 6.54
C THR A 53 -8.40 9.41 5.78
N MET A 54 -8.82 8.22 5.32
CA MET A 54 -8.00 7.36 4.48
C MET A 54 -7.60 8.10 3.18
N LYS A 55 -6.31 8.03 2.82
CA LYS A 55 -5.75 8.64 1.62
C LYS A 55 -5.04 7.58 0.79
N GLN A 56 -5.31 7.57 -0.51
CA GLN A 56 -4.59 6.74 -1.46
C GLN A 56 -3.19 7.33 -1.68
N ILE A 57 -2.17 6.54 -1.39
CA ILE A 57 -0.78 6.95 -1.58
C ILE A 57 -0.39 6.74 -3.03
N VAL A 58 -0.69 5.55 -3.54
CA VAL A 58 -0.15 5.10 -4.82
C VAL A 58 -0.96 3.95 -5.39
N TYR A 59 -1.00 3.92 -6.72
CA TYR A 59 -1.60 2.89 -7.54
C TYR A 59 -0.55 2.26 -8.45
N THR A 60 -0.59 0.94 -8.57
CA THR A 60 0.29 0.18 -9.46
C THR A 60 -0.48 -0.84 -10.26
N THR A 61 -0.04 -1.06 -11.50
CA THR A 61 -0.42 -2.22 -12.31
C THR A 61 0.81 -3.07 -12.60
N THR A 62 0.63 -4.26 -13.15
CA THR A 62 1.75 -5.12 -13.58
C THR A 62 2.47 -4.61 -14.83
N SER A 63 1.87 -3.68 -15.59
CA SER A 63 2.35 -3.27 -16.92
C SER A 63 2.66 -1.77 -17.04
N SER A 64 2.29 -0.95 -16.06
CA SER A 64 2.44 0.51 -16.10
C SER A 64 3.36 1.03 -15.01
N LYS A 65 3.81 2.28 -15.20
CA LYS A 65 4.48 3.04 -14.14
C LYS A 65 3.54 3.25 -12.95
N GLU A 66 4.13 3.44 -11.78
CA GLU A 66 3.45 3.76 -10.53
C GLU A 66 2.84 5.17 -10.59
N PHE A 67 1.65 5.33 -10.03
CA PHE A 67 0.94 6.61 -9.99
C PHE A 67 0.73 7.04 -8.54
N PHE A 68 1.53 7.99 -8.08
CA PHE A 68 1.41 8.55 -6.74
C PHE A 68 0.29 9.60 -6.68
N GLY A 69 -0.59 9.47 -5.69
CA GLY A 69 -1.75 10.36 -5.44
C GLY A 69 -1.36 11.71 -4.83
N GLY A 70 -0.31 12.35 -5.35
CA GLY A 70 0.24 13.61 -4.82
C GLY A 70 1.26 13.42 -3.69
N PHE A 71 1.68 12.19 -3.41
CA PHE A 71 2.74 11.87 -2.45
C PHE A 71 4.12 11.87 -3.11
N LYS A 72 5.16 12.16 -2.32
CA LYS A 72 6.55 12.21 -2.81
C LYS A 72 7.11 10.80 -2.98
N GLU A 73 7.63 10.49 -4.17
CA GLU A 73 8.36 9.25 -4.49
C GLU A 73 9.64 9.07 -3.63
N GLU A 74 10.14 10.15 -3.02
CA GLU A 74 11.26 10.09 -2.09
C GLU A 74 10.91 9.40 -0.76
N LYS A 75 9.66 9.52 -0.30
CA LYS A 75 9.19 8.96 0.99
C LYS A 75 8.74 7.51 0.84
N TYR A 76 8.27 7.14 -0.35
CA TYR A 76 7.63 5.85 -0.60
C TYR A 76 8.24 5.16 -1.81
N SER A 77 8.43 3.84 -1.73
CA SER A 77 8.75 3.03 -2.92
C SER A 77 7.89 1.79 -2.97
N ILE A 78 7.68 1.28 -4.17
CA ILE A 78 6.95 0.04 -4.39
C ILE A 78 7.80 -0.93 -5.20
N THR A 79 7.60 -2.20 -4.90
CA THR A 79 8.06 -3.29 -5.75
C THR A 79 6.84 -4.14 -6.09
N ARG A 80 6.60 -4.36 -7.39
CA ARG A 80 5.49 -5.19 -7.87
C ARG A 80 6.00 -6.29 -8.80
N PRO A 81 6.42 -7.46 -8.27
CA PRO A 81 7.00 -8.53 -9.07
C PRO A 81 5.98 -9.26 -9.96
N ASN A 82 4.71 -9.32 -9.56
CA ASN A 82 3.63 -9.98 -10.30
C ASN A 82 2.27 -9.40 -9.89
N ALA A 83 1.18 -9.91 -10.47
CA ALA A 83 -0.16 -9.49 -10.11
C ALA A 83 -0.44 -9.81 -8.64
N GLU A 84 -0.05 -10.97 -8.15
CA GLU A 84 -0.48 -11.49 -6.85
C GLU A 84 0.20 -10.81 -5.65
N SER A 85 1.39 -10.24 -5.82
CA SER A 85 2.24 -9.77 -4.72
C SER A 85 2.82 -8.40 -4.98
N GLY A 86 2.90 -7.59 -3.93
CA GLY A 86 3.57 -6.29 -3.95
C GLY A 86 4.13 -5.92 -2.57
N THR A 87 5.17 -5.11 -2.57
CA THR A 87 5.78 -4.54 -1.36
C THR A 87 5.70 -3.03 -1.43
N PHE A 88 5.21 -2.40 -0.37
CA PHE A 88 5.22 -0.96 -0.17
C PHE A 88 6.19 -0.60 0.95
N THR A 89 7.11 0.30 0.67
CA THR A 89 8.15 0.72 1.61
C THR A 89 7.94 2.15 2.03
N VAL A 90 7.87 2.40 3.34
CA VAL A 90 7.94 3.75 3.91
C VAL A 90 9.38 4.01 4.34
N LYS A 91 10.05 4.96 3.69
CA LYS A 91 11.46 5.28 3.92
C LYS A 91 11.61 6.31 5.03
N ASN A 92 12.75 6.27 5.71
CA ASN A 92 13.15 7.26 6.72
C ASN A 92 12.00 7.59 7.68
N LEU A 93 11.60 6.60 8.47
CA LEU A 93 10.42 6.68 9.32
C LEU A 93 10.49 7.81 10.33
N GLU A 94 9.38 8.52 10.43
CA GLU A 94 9.14 9.62 11.35
C GLU A 94 7.92 9.30 12.23
N PRO A 95 7.79 9.89 13.43
CA PRO A 95 6.63 9.66 14.30
C PRO A 95 5.29 9.89 13.59
N GLU A 96 5.25 10.85 12.66
CA GLU A 96 4.09 11.23 11.86
C GLU A 96 3.67 10.16 10.84
N ASP A 97 4.53 9.18 10.54
CA ASP A 97 4.17 8.04 9.70
C ASP A 97 3.35 6.99 10.46
N THR A 98 3.23 7.13 11.79
CA THR A 98 2.48 6.21 12.64
C THR A 98 1.00 6.19 12.25
N GLY A 99 0.51 5.03 11.86
CA GLY A 99 -0.89 4.89 11.46
C GLY A 99 -1.20 3.56 10.83
N TRP A 100 -2.35 3.52 10.17
CA TRP A 100 -2.84 2.34 9.46
C TRP A 100 -2.47 2.40 8.00
N TYR A 101 -2.04 1.27 7.46
CA TYR A 101 -1.69 1.10 6.07
C TYR A 101 -2.49 -0.07 5.51
N PHE A 102 -2.99 0.09 4.29
CA PHE A 102 -3.88 -0.88 3.67
C PHE A 102 -3.43 -1.15 2.25
N CYS A 103 -3.60 -2.40 1.82
CA CYS A 103 -3.57 -2.74 0.41
C CYS A 103 -4.96 -3.19 -0.06
N ALA A 104 -5.29 -2.85 -1.29
CA ALA A 104 -6.45 -3.39 -1.99
C ALA A 104 -6.03 -3.80 -3.40
N VAL A 105 -6.73 -4.78 -3.97
CA VAL A 105 -6.53 -5.21 -5.35
C VAL A 105 -7.84 -5.20 -6.12
N SER A 106 -7.77 -4.90 -7.40
CA SER A 106 -8.94 -4.88 -8.29
C SER A 106 -8.61 -5.59 -9.60
N GLU A 107 -9.65 -6.20 -10.14
CA GLU A 107 -9.71 -6.57 -11.55
C GLU A 107 -10.11 -5.33 -12.36
N HIS A 108 -9.51 -5.13 -13.53
CA HIS A 108 -9.96 -4.08 -14.45
C HIS A 108 -11.16 -4.60 -15.24
N SER A 109 -12.35 -4.09 -14.94
CA SER A 109 -13.50 -4.28 -15.82
C SER A 109 -13.66 -3.04 -16.69
N ASP A 110 -13.16 -3.09 -17.93
CA ASP A 110 -13.72 -2.23 -18.96
C ASP A 110 -15.11 -2.79 -19.28
N THR A 111 -16.14 -2.19 -18.70
CA THR A 111 -17.51 -2.36 -19.21
C THR A 111 -18.04 -1.01 -19.62
N ASP A 112 -17.32 -0.36 -20.55
CA ASP A 112 -17.95 0.61 -21.43
C ASP A 112 -18.72 -0.16 -22.52
N THR A 113 -19.85 -0.72 -22.13
CA THR A 113 -20.97 -0.92 -23.06
C THR A 113 -22.12 -0.10 -22.53
N CYS A 114 -22.12 1.18 -22.89
CA CYS A 114 -23.37 1.90 -23.03
C CYS A 114 -24.13 1.21 -24.17
N GLU A 115 -24.89 0.16 -23.88
CA GLU A 115 -25.87 -0.35 -24.83
C GLU A 115 -26.95 0.72 -25.00
N SER A 116 -26.94 1.35 -26.18
CA SER A 116 -27.99 2.24 -26.68
C SER A 116 -29.25 1.48 -27.05
#